data_AF-A0A927SI43-F1
#
_entry.id   AF-A0A927SI43-F1
#
_cell.length_a   1.000
_cell.length_b   1.000
_cell.length_c   1.000
_cell.angle_alpha   90.00
_cell.angle_beta   90.00
_cell.angle_gamma   90.00
#
_symmetry.space_group_name_H-M   'P 1'
#
loop_
_entity.id
_entity.type
_entity.pdbx_description
1 polymer ?
#
loop_
_entity_poly.entity_id
_entity_poly.type
_entity_poly.pdbx_seq_one_letter_code
_entity_poly.pdbx_strand_id
1 'polypeptide(L)'
;MKRLSLILLLVAIVVALSAVLAEQTLLTTTVPSEHTLTLSCGPEGTLIVNGTTLTEGTSIQIGRHEKVEIEIIPNAGYELETATVSSDYGVTLEGNTIVIAKMVQDFTTNIAFKRGRIPGDADNNGLVELADALAVLQYASGEAVTINSANANVNGDDKVDIHDALLIMQYVAGWNVTLK
;
A
#
# COMPACT_ATOMS: atom_id res chain seq x y z
N MET A 1 -64.39 53.46 -28.32
CA MET A 1 -62.91 53.40 -28.38
C MET A 1 -62.20 53.39 -27.01
N LYS A 2 -62.87 53.12 -25.87
CA LYS A 2 -62.23 53.16 -24.53
C LYS A 2 -61.74 51.81 -23.97
N ARG A 3 -61.97 50.70 -24.68
CA ARG A 3 -61.56 49.34 -24.23
C ARG A 3 -60.22 48.84 -24.79
N LEU A 4 -59.64 49.56 -25.77
CA LEU A 4 -58.35 49.19 -26.37
C LEU A 4 -57.15 49.78 -25.58
N SER A 5 -57.35 50.88 -24.84
CA SER A 5 -56.28 51.57 -24.09
C SER A 5 -55.89 50.89 -22.77
N LEU A 6 -56.76 50.05 -22.19
CA LEU A 6 -56.49 49.37 -20.91
C LEU A 6 -55.75 48.03 -21.11
N ILE A 7 -55.97 47.37 -22.24
CA ILE A 7 -55.28 46.12 -22.61
C ILE A 7 -53.83 46.40 -23.03
N LEU A 8 -53.58 47.53 -23.71
CA LEU A 8 -52.20 47.93 -24.08
C LEU A 8 -51.35 48.32 -22.85
N LEU A 9 -51.97 48.92 -21.82
CA LEU A 9 -51.29 49.28 -20.57
C LEU A 9 -51.00 48.06 -19.70
N LEU A 10 -51.88 47.04 -19.71
CA LEU A 10 -51.64 45.79 -18.98
C LEU A 10 -50.54 44.94 -19.64
N VAL A 11 -50.46 44.92 -20.97
CA VAL A 11 -49.40 44.21 -21.71
C VAL A 11 -48.03 44.87 -21.49
N ALA A 12 -47.96 46.20 -21.40
CA ALA A 12 -46.71 46.90 -21.10
C ALA A 12 -46.18 46.62 -19.68
N ILE A 13 -47.06 46.41 -18.70
CA ILE A 13 -46.68 46.09 -17.31
C ILE A 13 -46.20 44.63 -17.17
N VAL A 14 -46.72 43.70 -17.98
CA VAL A 14 -46.26 42.29 -17.98
C VAL A 14 -44.90 42.12 -18.68
N VAL A 15 -44.58 42.98 -19.65
CA VAL A 15 -43.27 42.99 -20.34
C VAL A 15 -42.17 43.64 -19.49
N ALA A 16 -42.52 44.53 -18.54
CA ALA A 16 -41.53 45.16 -17.66
C ALA A 16 -41.11 44.30 -16.45
N LEU A 17 -41.89 43.30 -16.06
CA LEU A 17 -41.62 42.47 -14.87
C LEU A 17 -40.93 41.13 -15.18
N SER A 18 -40.82 40.75 -16.46
CA SER A 18 -40.14 39.53 -16.89
C SER A 18 -38.69 39.77 -17.34
N ALA A 19 -38.20 41.01 -17.27
CA ALA A 19 -36.79 41.34 -17.43
C ALA A 19 -36.07 41.40 -16.07
N VAL A 20 -36.29 40.40 -15.21
CA VAL A 20 -35.22 40.01 -14.30
C VAL A 20 -34.21 39.32 -15.21
N LEU A 21 -33.25 40.09 -15.73
CA LEU A 21 -32.12 39.53 -16.46
C LEU A 21 -31.54 38.44 -15.56
N ALA A 22 -31.47 37.21 -16.07
CA ALA A 22 -30.57 36.23 -15.52
C ALA A 22 -29.16 36.82 -15.71
N GLU A 23 -28.68 37.56 -14.72
CA GLU A 23 -27.28 37.91 -14.63
C GLU A 23 -26.52 36.59 -14.74
N GLN A 24 -25.63 36.53 -15.73
CA GLN A 24 -24.86 35.34 -16.04
C GLN A 24 -24.26 34.81 -14.73
N THR A 25 -24.66 33.60 -14.32
CA THR A 25 -24.07 32.95 -13.16
C THR A 25 -22.67 32.51 -13.55
N LEU A 26 -21.68 33.38 -13.31
CA LEU A 26 -20.27 33.08 -13.47
C LEU A 26 -19.86 32.08 -12.37
N LEU A 27 -19.89 30.80 -12.71
CA LEU A 27 -19.28 29.74 -11.92
C LEU A 27 -17.76 29.83 -12.12
N THR A 28 -17.06 30.40 -11.15
CA THR A 28 -15.59 30.33 -11.10
C THR A 28 -15.19 29.21 -10.15
N THR A 29 -14.20 28.43 -10.55
CA THR A 29 -13.60 27.39 -9.71
C THR A 29 -12.08 27.54 -9.77
N THR A 30 -11.43 27.40 -8.61
CA THR A 30 -9.98 27.33 -8.51
C THR A 30 -9.56 25.87 -8.53
N VAL A 31 -8.92 25.45 -9.62
CA VAL A 31 -8.32 24.11 -9.72
C VAL A 31 -6.92 24.17 -9.15
N PRO A 32 -6.56 23.34 -8.14
CA PRO A 32 -5.21 23.29 -7.61
C PRO A 32 -4.18 22.94 -8.70
N SER A 33 -3.02 23.60 -8.66
CA SER A 33 -1.88 23.29 -9.54
C SER A 33 -1.04 22.11 -9.03
N GLU A 34 -1.18 21.78 -7.76
CA GLU A 34 -0.43 20.73 -7.05
C GLU A 34 -1.38 19.93 -6.16
N HIS A 35 -0.97 18.71 -5.85
CA HIS A 35 -1.65 17.79 -4.95
C HIS A 35 -0.67 17.20 -3.95
N THR A 36 -1.19 16.81 -2.79
CA THR A 36 -0.40 16.23 -1.71
C THR A 36 -0.34 14.72 -1.85
N LEU A 37 0.87 14.16 -1.85
CA LEU A 37 1.10 12.73 -1.61
C LEU A 37 1.61 12.54 -0.17
N THR A 38 0.84 11.82 0.63
CA THR A 38 1.19 11.45 2.01
C THR A 38 1.66 10.00 2.05
N LEU A 39 2.84 9.76 2.61
CA LEU A 39 3.42 8.43 2.71
C LEU A 39 3.18 7.83 4.11
N SER A 40 2.36 6.78 4.20
CA SER A 40 2.33 5.89 5.38
C SER A 40 2.93 4.54 5.02
N CYS A 41 3.94 4.14 5.79
CA CYS A 41 4.77 2.96 5.59
C CYS A 41 5.17 2.41 6.95
N GLY A 42 4.96 1.12 7.20
CA GLY A 42 5.45 0.48 8.42
C GLY A 42 6.98 0.56 8.56
N PRO A 43 7.52 0.38 9.79
CA PRO A 43 8.96 0.56 10.08
C PRO A 43 9.86 -0.49 9.42
N GLU A 44 9.27 -1.56 8.90
CA GLU A 44 9.96 -2.73 8.36
C GLU A 44 10.24 -2.65 6.85
N GLY A 45 10.22 -1.44 6.32
CA GLY A 45 10.66 -1.17 4.96
C GLY A 45 10.86 0.33 4.71
N THR A 46 11.31 0.62 3.50
CA THR A 46 11.66 1.96 3.03
C THR A 46 10.93 2.25 1.73
N LEU A 47 10.56 3.52 1.52
CA LEU A 47 9.98 3.99 0.27
C LEU A 47 10.95 4.87 -0.52
N ILE A 48 10.99 4.66 -1.82
CA ILE A 48 11.67 5.56 -2.77
C ILE A 48 10.61 6.15 -3.68
N VAL A 49 10.44 7.47 -3.66
CA VAL A 49 9.52 8.17 -4.53
C VAL A 49 10.30 8.88 -5.61
N ASN A 50 10.03 8.55 -6.88
CA ASN A 50 10.71 9.10 -8.05
C ASN A 50 12.25 9.09 -7.92
N GLY A 51 12.80 8.01 -7.34
CA GLY A 51 14.25 7.84 -7.11
C GLY A 51 14.82 8.52 -5.85
N THR A 52 14.00 9.19 -5.04
CA THR A 52 14.42 9.80 -3.77
C THR A 52 13.90 8.99 -2.58
N THR A 53 14.79 8.59 -1.67
CA THR A 53 14.41 7.93 -0.42
C THR A 53 13.67 8.91 0.49
N LEU A 54 12.44 8.57 0.86
CA LEU A 54 11.60 9.38 1.74
C LEU A 54 11.20 8.58 2.98
N THR A 55 11.16 9.24 4.12
CA THR A 55 10.79 8.63 5.41
C THR A 55 9.29 8.66 5.63
N GLU A 56 8.80 7.76 6.50
CA GLU A 56 7.39 7.69 6.94
C GLU A 56 6.86 9.06 7.41
N GLY A 57 5.59 9.35 7.11
CA GLY A 57 4.91 10.57 7.53
C GLY A 57 5.26 11.81 6.70
N THR A 58 6.17 11.69 5.74
CA THR A 58 6.50 12.79 4.83
C THR A 58 5.33 13.04 3.88
N SER A 59 4.96 14.31 3.72
CA SER A 59 4.03 14.78 2.69
C SER A 59 4.81 15.58 1.66
N ILE A 60 4.58 15.29 0.38
CA ILE A 60 5.20 16.01 -0.74
C ILE A 60 4.13 16.64 -1.63
N GLN A 61 4.40 17.85 -2.12
CA GLN A 61 3.58 18.49 -3.14
C GLN A 61 4.08 18.05 -4.51
N ILE A 62 3.15 17.59 -5.34
CA ILE A 62 3.45 17.08 -6.68
C ILE A 62 2.57 17.83 -7.68
N GLY A 63 3.16 18.20 -8.83
CA GLY A 63 2.44 18.91 -9.87
C GLY A 63 1.25 18.12 -10.39
N ARG A 64 0.17 18.81 -10.72
CA ARG A 64 -1.01 18.18 -11.29
C ARG A 64 -0.66 17.44 -12.60
N HIS A 65 -1.21 16.25 -12.78
CA HIS A 65 -0.95 15.31 -13.89
C HIS A 65 0.45 14.73 -13.96
N GLU A 66 1.31 15.02 -12.99
CA GLU A 66 2.60 14.34 -12.91
C GLU A 66 2.41 12.87 -12.55
N LYS A 67 3.28 12.04 -13.11
CA LYS A 67 3.39 10.63 -12.80
C LYS A 67 4.24 10.47 -11.55
N VAL A 68 3.86 9.55 -10.68
CA VAL A 68 4.60 9.20 -9.48
C VAL A 68 4.86 7.70 -9.44
N GLU A 69 6.10 7.32 -9.16
CA GLU A 69 6.51 5.94 -8.93
C GLU A 69 7.02 5.83 -7.50
N ILE A 70 6.45 4.91 -6.74
CA ILE A 70 6.78 4.63 -5.35
C ILE A 70 7.28 3.20 -5.30
N GLU A 71 8.60 3.04 -5.21
CA GLU A 71 9.24 1.74 -5.02
C GLU A 71 9.27 1.40 -3.53
N ILE A 72 8.77 0.20 -3.21
CA ILE A 72 8.70 -0.33 -1.85
C ILE A 72 9.86 -1.32 -1.66
N ILE A 73 10.71 -1.04 -0.67
CA ILE A 73 11.87 -1.87 -0.34
C ILE A 73 11.65 -2.44 1.07
N PRO A 74 11.18 -3.69 1.21
CA PRO A 74 11.15 -4.37 2.50
C PRO A 74 12.56 -4.50 3.10
N ASN A 75 12.66 -4.40 4.42
CA ASN A 75 13.91 -4.68 5.14
C ASN A 75 14.26 -6.18 5.01
N ALA A 76 15.53 -6.52 5.25
CA ALA A 76 15.96 -7.91 5.25
C ALA A 76 15.13 -8.75 6.23
N GLY A 77 14.59 -9.89 5.76
CA GLY A 77 13.71 -10.76 6.54
C GLY A 77 12.23 -10.36 6.53
N TYR A 78 11.85 -9.31 5.80
CA TYR A 78 10.47 -8.88 5.64
C TYR A 78 10.02 -8.95 4.17
N GLU A 79 8.72 -9.10 3.99
CA GLU A 79 8.05 -9.08 2.69
C GLU A 79 6.87 -8.11 2.73
N LEU A 80 6.46 -7.64 1.55
CA LEU A 80 5.29 -6.77 1.42
C LEU A 80 4.04 -7.54 1.86
N GLU A 81 3.32 -7.02 2.85
CA GLU A 81 2.05 -7.59 3.30
C GLU A 81 0.88 -6.91 2.59
N THR A 82 0.86 -5.57 2.64
CA THR A 82 -0.17 -4.76 1.98
C THR A 82 0.44 -3.50 1.41
N ALA A 83 -0.10 -3.07 0.26
CA ALA A 83 0.17 -1.78 -0.35
C ALA A 83 -1.14 -1.23 -0.91
N THR A 84 -1.66 -0.20 -0.26
CA THR A 84 -2.92 0.44 -0.67
C THR A 84 -2.73 1.93 -0.82
N VAL A 85 -3.63 2.55 -1.59
CA VAL A 85 -3.69 3.99 -1.76
C VAL A 85 -5.13 4.42 -1.48
N SER A 86 -5.32 5.60 -0.89
CA SER A 86 -6.64 6.15 -0.53
C SER A 86 -7.64 6.23 -1.70
N SER A 87 -7.16 6.18 -2.94
CA SER A 87 -7.95 6.02 -4.15
C SER A 87 -7.19 5.17 -5.17
N ASP A 88 -7.92 4.40 -5.96
CA ASP A 88 -7.43 3.56 -7.05
C ASP A 88 -7.41 4.27 -8.41
N TYR A 89 -7.82 5.55 -8.48
CA TYR A 89 -7.92 6.28 -9.75
C TYR A 89 -6.54 6.48 -10.40
N GLY A 90 -6.29 5.74 -11.49
CA GLY A 90 -5.02 5.79 -12.20
C GLY A 90 -3.85 5.23 -11.38
N VAL A 91 -4.13 4.38 -10.40
CA VAL A 91 -3.13 3.71 -9.56
C VAL A 91 -2.98 2.27 -10.02
N THR A 92 -1.74 1.82 -10.22
CA THR A 92 -1.40 0.41 -10.43
C THR A 92 -0.34 -0.04 -9.43
N LEU A 93 -0.35 -1.32 -9.09
CA LEU A 93 0.67 -1.97 -8.29
C LEU A 93 1.32 -3.06 -9.15
N GLU A 94 2.60 -2.88 -9.45
CA GLU A 94 3.40 -3.81 -10.24
C GLU A 94 4.55 -4.35 -9.37
N GLY A 95 4.38 -5.57 -8.86
CA GLY A 95 5.28 -6.12 -7.84
C GLY A 95 5.28 -5.24 -6.58
N ASN A 96 6.44 -4.66 -6.27
CA ASN A 96 6.62 -3.76 -5.13
C ASN A 96 6.60 -2.27 -5.52
N THR A 97 6.14 -1.93 -6.73
CA THR A 97 6.09 -0.54 -7.19
C THR A 97 4.65 -0.08 -7.35
N ILE A 98 4.26 0.98 -6.64
CA ILE A 98 3.00 1.69 -6.87
C ILE A 98 3.25 2.76 -7.92
N VAL A 99 2.43 2.78 -8.97
CA VAL A 99 2.46 3.79 -10.01
C VAL A 99 1.16 4.59 -9.95
N ILE A 100 1.28 5.89 -9.68
CA ILE A 100 0.18 6.84 -9.83
C ILE A 100 0.39 7.53 -11.17
N ALA A 101 -0.40 7.17 -12.17
CA ALA A 101 -0.20 7.65 -13.54
C ALA A 101 -0.31 9.18 -13.65
N LYS A 102 -1.20 9.78 -12.85
CA LYS A 102 -1.46 11.23 -12.82
C LYS A 102 -1.95 11.68 -11.45
N MET A 103 -1.27 12.65 -10.85
CA MET A 103 -1.75 13.33 -9.65
C MET A 103 -2.92 14.26 -9.99
N VAL A 104 -4.15 13.84 -9.71
CA VAL A 104 -5.38 14.63 -9.94
C VAL A 104 -6.13 14.98 -8.65
N GLN A 105 -5.66 14.44 -7.53
CA GLN A 105 -6.18 14.59 -6.18
C GLN A 105 -5.06 14.25 -5.20
N ASP A 106 -5.33 14.50 -3.93
CA ASP A 106 -4.43 14.06 -2.86
C ASP A 106 -4.52 12.53 -2.70
N PHE A 107 -3.38 11.91 -2.45
CA PHE A 107 -3.26 10.49 -2.24
C PHE A 107 -2.53 10.21 -0.92
N THR A 108 -2.94 9.13 -0.26
CA THR A 108 -2.26 8.60 0.92
C THR A 108 -1.95 7.14 0.67
N THR A 109 -0.68 6.75 0.77
CA THR A 109 -0.32 5.33 0.76
C THR A 109 -0.54 4.75 2.16
N ASN A 110 -0.87 3.47 2.23
CA ASN A 110 -0.82 2.68 3.46
C ASN A 110 -0.17 1.34 3.13
N ILE A 111 1.06 1.18 3.62
CA ILE A 111 1.96 0.07 3.30
C ILE A 111 2.36 -0.63 4.60
N ALA A 112 2.14 -1.93 4.66
CA ALA A 112 2.53 -2.78 5.77
C ALA A 112 3.39 -3.94 5.29
N PHE A 113 4.24 -4.42 6.18
CA PHE A 113 5.14 -5.53 5.95
C PHE A 113 4.89 -6.61 6.98
N LYS A 114 5.15 -7.85 6.57
CA LYS A 114 5.17 -9.01 7.45
C LYS A 114 6.55 -9.64 7.39
N ARG A 115 6.89 -10.41 8.43
CA ARG A 115 8.09 -11.25 8.37
C ARG A 115 7.98 -12.22 7.19
N GLY A 116 9.02 -12.22 6.37
CA GLY A 116 9.19 -13.22 5.33
C GLY A 116 9.52 -14.58 5.94
N ARG A 117 9.41 -15.63 5.11
CA ARG A 117 9.82 -16.97 5.51
C ARG A 117 11.33 -16.99 5.77
N ILE A 118 11.74 -17.52 6.92
CA ILE A 118 13.16 -17.74 7.28
C ILE A 118 13.36 -19.25 7.41
N PRO A 119 13.88 -19.92 6.36
CA PRO A 119 14.13 -21.36 6.42
C PRO A 119 15.03 -21.71 7.60
N GLY A 120 14.56 -22.60 8.47
CA GLY A 120 15.27 -23.03 9.68
C GLY A 120 14.90 -22.30 10.97
N ASP A 121 14.16 -21.19 10.92
CA ASP A 121 13.64 -20.48 12.11
C ASP A 121 12.32 -21.14 12.56
N ALA A 122 12.44 -22.32 13.16
CA ALA A 122 11.32 -23.17 13.52
C ALA A 122 10.50 -22.59 14.68
N ASP A 123 11.09 -21.74 15.54
CA ASP A 123 10.38 -21.12 16.67
C ASP A 123 9.85 -19.69 16.39
N ASN A 124 10.12 -19.14 15.19
CA ASN A 124 9.76 -17.78 14.75
C ASN A 124 10.43 -16.65 15.55
N ASN A 125 11.56 -16.90 16.21
CA ASN A 125 12.28 -15.86 16.92
C ASN A 125 13.07 -14.94 15.97
N GLY A 126 13.28 -15.34 14.72
CA GLY A 126 13.97 -14.57 13.67
C GLY A 126 15.45 -14.89 13.52
N LEU A 127 15.95 -15.87 14.26
CA LEU A 127 17.29 -16.42 14.16
C LEU A 127 17.19 -17.87 13.67
N VAL A 128 18.27 -18.37 13.08
CA VAL A 128 18.40 -19.80 12.77
C VAL A 128 19.51 -20.35 13.65
N GLU A 129 19.15 -21.11 14.67
CA GLU A 129 20.03 -21.58 15.73
C GLU A 129 19.72 -23.04 16.17
N LEU A 130 20.48 -23.56 17.14
CA LEU A 130 20.28 -24.94 17.62
C LEU A 130 18.94 -25.12 18.35
N ALA A 131 18.34 -24.04 18.86
CA ALA A 131 17.03 -24.08 19.49
C ALA A 131 15.94 -24.49 18.48
N ASP A 132 16.05 -24.05 17.22
CA ASP A 132 15.13 -24.43 16.16
C ASP A 132 15.20 -25.93 15.85
N ALA A 133 16.42 -26.45 15.71
CA ALA A 133 16.62 -27.87 15.49
C ALA A 133 16.06 -28.71 16.66
N LEU A 134 16.24 -28.24 17.90
CA LEU A 134 15.66 -28.88 19.08
C LEU A 134 14.12 -28.85 19.06
N ALA A 135 13.51 -27.73 18.68
CA ALA A 135 12.06 -27.61 18.57
C ALA A 135 11.50 -28.58 17.51
N VAL A 136 12.18 -28.73 16.38
CA VAL A 136 11.83 -29.71 15.34
C VAL A 136 11.95 -31.15 15.87
N LEU A 137 12.98 -31.47 16.65
CA LEU A 137 13.14 -32.79 17.28
C LEU A 137 12.01 -33.12 18.25
N GLN A 138 11.63 -32.16 19.10
CA GLN A 138 10.53 -32.30 20.06
C GLN A 138 9.21 -32.54 19.31
N TYR A 139 8.96 -31.74 18.27
CA TYR A 139 7.78 -31.90 17.41
C TYR A 139 7.76 -33.29 16.74
N ALA A 140 8.86 -33.71 16.12
CA ALA A 140 8.98 -35.01 15.46
C ALA A 140 8.84 -36.19 16.43
N SER A 141 9.13 -35.98 17.72
CA SER A 141 8.94 -36.95 18.79
C SER A 141 7.50 -37.01 19.33
N GLY A 142 6.60 -36.15 18.83
CA GLY A 142 5.21 -36.07 19.25
C GLY A 142 4.98 -35.24 20.52
N GLU A 143 5.95 -34.42 20.93
CA GLU A 143 5.75 -33.48 22.04
C GLU A 143 4.80 -32.35 21.64
N ALA A 144 4.07 -31.82 22.62
CA ALA A 144 3.13 -30.71 22.42
C ALA A 144 3.85 -29.35 22.35
N VAL A 145 4.75 -29.20 21.38
CA VAL A 145 5.47 -27.96 21.09
C VAL A 145 4.85 -27.24 19.89
N THR A 146 4.85 -25.91 19.94
CA THR A 146 4.40 -25.07 18.81
C THR A 146 5.61 -24.72 17.97
N ILE A 147 5.57 -25.06 16.68
CA ILE A 147 6.61 -24.70 15.70
C ILE A 147 5.99 -24.06 14.46
N ASN A 148 6.79 -23.32 13.71
CA ASN A 148 6.46 -22.89 12.35
C ASN A 148 6.84 -23.99 11.37
N SER A 149 5.86 -24.81 10.97
CA SER A 149 6.08 -25.91 10.02
C SER A 149 6.62 -25.44 8.66
N ALA A 150 6.25 -24.23 8.22
CA ALA A 150 6.76 -23.71 6.94
C ALA A 150 8.26 -23.38 7.03
N ASN A 151 8.72 -22.78 8.13
CA ASN A 151 10.15 -22.52 8.34
C ASN A 151 10.92 -23.80 8.69
N ALA A 152 10.30 -24.72 9.42
CA ALA A 152 10.92 -25.95 9.90
C ALA A 152 11.17 -26.98 8.79
N ASN A 153 10.27 -27.10 7.80
CA ASN A 153 10.49 -27.95 6.63
C ASN A 153 11.52 -27.29 5.71
N VAL A 154 12.79 -27.63 5.90
CA VAL A 154 13.95 -27.02 5.22
C VAL A 154 14.47 -27.87 4.07
N ASN A 155 14.05 -29.13 3.99
CA ASN A 155 14.39 -30.01 2.87
C ASN A 155 13.37 -29.91 1.70
N GLY A 156 12.17 -29.38 1.97
CA GLY A 156 11.09 -29.19 1.02
C GLY A 156 10.29 -30.45 0.66
N ASP A 157 10.20 -31.44 1.56
CA ASP A 157 9.53 -32.73 1.32
C ASP A 157 8.10 -32.83 1.88
N ASP A 158 7.55 -31.67 2.28
CA ASP A 158 6.23 -31.47 2.90
C ASP A 158 6.05 -32.18 4.25
N LYS A 159 7.14 -32.64 4.88
CA LYS A 159 7.15 -33.19 6.23
C LYS A 159 8.06 -32.34 7.10
N VAL A 160 7.82 -32.41 8.41
CA VAL A 160 8.71 -31.82 9.41
C VAL A 160 9.17 -32.96 10.30
N ASP A 161 10.42 -33.38 10.12
CA ASP A 161 10.97 -34.52 10.84
C ASP A 161 12.46 -34.36 11.20
N ILE A 162 13.09 -35.47 11.60
CA ILE A 162 14.50 -35.51 12.00
C ILE A 162 15.46 -35.01 10.90
N HIS A 163 15.11 -35.15 9.63
CA HIS A 163 15.98 -34.71 8.52
C HIS A 163 16.08 -33.19 8.47
N ASP A 164 14.99 -32.49 8.77
CA ASP A 164 14.98 -31.04 8.86
C ASP A 164 15.83 -30.55 10.02
N ALA A 165 15.66 -31.15 11.21
CA ALA A 165 16.47 -30.83 12.38
C ALA A 165 17.96 -31.01 12.09
N LEU A 166 18.34 -32.10 11.40
CA LEU A 166 19.72 -32.36 11.01
C LEU A 166 20.26 -31.31 10.04
N LEU A 167 19.48 -30.88 9.05
CA LEU A 167 19.88 -29.82 8.12
C LEU A 167 20.08 -28.48 8.81
N ILE A 168 19.19 -28.12 9.75
CA ILE A 168 19.33 -26.91 10.56
C ILE A 168 20.63 -26.99 11.39
N MET A 169 20.90 -28.12 12.05
CA MET A 169 22.15 -28.31 12.81
C MET A 169 23.39 -28.19 11.92
N GLN A 170 23.37 -28.78 10.72
CA GLN A 170 24.47 -28.68 9.75
C GLN A 170 24.70 -27.23 9.31
N TYR A 171 23.62 -26.51 9.02
CA TYR A 171 23.67 -25.10 8.65
C TYR A 171 24.28 -24.26 9.77
N VAL A 172 23.80 -24.41 11.00
CA VAL A 172 24.31 -23.69 12.18
C VAL A 172 25.78 -24.06 12.48
N ALA A 173 26.18 -25.30 12.19
CA ALA A 173 27.57 -25.74 12.30
C ALA A 173 28.49 -25.22 11.17
N GLY A 174 27.96 -24.44 10.22
CA GLY A 174 28.71 -23.85 9.11
C GLY A 174 29.03 -24.84 7.99
N TRP A 175 28.27 -25.95 7.88
CA TRP A 175 28.42 -26.87 6.75
C TRP A 175 27.86 -26.21 5.49
N ASN A 176 28.39 -26.60 4.33
CA ASN A 176 27.91 -26.11 3.05
C ASN A 176 26.59 -26.79 2.64
N VAL A 177 25.51 -26.42 3.33
CA VAL A 177 24.13 -26.87 3.09
C VAL A 177 23.23 -25.67 2.84
N THR A 178 22.10 -25.90 2.18
CA THR A 178 21.12 -24.86 1.88
C THR A 178 19.78 -25.26 2.48
N LEU A 179 19.21 -24.38 3.30
CA LEU A 179 17.85 -24.49 3.81
C LEU A 179 16.91 -23.90 2.76
N LYS A 180 15.90 -24.67 2.35
CA LYS A 180 14.98 -24.27 1.27
C LYS A 180 13.72 -23.67 1.80
#